data_AF-A0A6P0YPR7-F1
#
_entry.id   AF-A0A6P0YPR7-F1
#
_cell.length_a   1.000
_cell.length_b   1.000
_cell.length_c   1.000
_cell.angle_alpha   90.00
_cell.angle_beta   90.00
_cell.angle_gamma   90.00
#
_symmetry.space_group_name_H-M   'P 1'
#
loop_
_entity.id
_entity.type
_entity.pdbx_description
1 polymer ?
#
loop_
_entity_poly.entity_id
_entity_poly.type
_entity_poly.pdbx_seq_one_letter_code
_entity_poly.pdbx_strand_id
1 'polypeptide(L)'
;MWDGDGQDTYDFSVYSTPLSIDLSPGGISDLDVGGVHQRADLGAFDVLAAPIDAPLEPIYARGHLFNSFLFDDDPRSLIEHAIGGTASDFLLGNVASNRLEGGDGNDILDGREGDDQLLDGAGEDRLTGGLNADVFVLAADGQVDVITDFDNTSDLIDISAWAIADISQITIAATSLGTQLQFQQEILNLEGVDVASFDSSRLIGFAPLNANGLSPQSLPIAPFSIASLPMTPLPITPLSGSSSPISS
;
A
#
# COMPACT_ATOMS: atom_id res chain seq x y z
N MET A 1 0.49 10.72 11.79
CA MET A 1 -0.77 10.57 12.54
C MET A 1 -0.71 9.15 13.07
N TRP A 2 -0.92 8.96 14.37
CA TRP A 2 -0.97 7.65 15.04
C TRP A 2 -1.89 7.89 16.23
N ASP A 3 -2.98 7.13 16.36
CA ASP A 3 -3.91 7.30 17.48
C ASP A 3 -3.66 6.33 18.63
N GLY A 4 -2.79 5.33 18.44
CA GLY A 4 -2.36 4.40 19.48
C GLY A 4 -3.18 3.12 19.56
N ASP A 5 -4.22 2.96 18.73
CA ASP A 5 -5.02 1.76 18.55
C ASP A 5 -5.92 1.80 17.30
N GLY A 6 -5.72 0.91 16.33
CA GLY A 6 -6.61 0.86 15.17
C GLY A 6 -6.00 0.19 13.95
N GLN A 7 -6.64 0.44 12.81
CA GLN A 7 -6.05 0.26 11.48
C GLN A 7 -5.86 1.67 10.93
N ASP A 8 -4.63 2.16 10.90
CA ASP A 8 -4.32 3.49 10.42
C ASP A 8 -4.32 3.50 8.89
N THR A 9 -5.05 4.46 8.29
CA THR A 9 -5.24 4.50 6.82
C THR A 9 -4.83 5.84 6.22
N TYR A 10 -4.00 5.76 5.19
CA TYR A 10 -3.81 6.83 4.22
C TYR A 10 -4.85 6.68 3.11
N ASP A 11 -5.86 7.55 3.11
CA ASP A 11 -6.93 7.55 2.11
C ASP A 11 -6.73 8.70 1.11
N PHE A 12 -6.35 8.36 -0.11
CA PHE A 12 -6.23 9.29 -1.24
C PHE A 12 -7.21 9.00 -2.37
N SER A 13 -8.30 8.27 -2.10
CA SER A 13 -9.31 7.86 -3.10
C SER A 13 -9.90 8.99 -3.95
N VAL A 14 -9.80 10.24 -3.49
CA VAL A 14 -10.29 11.43 -4.20
C VAL A 14 -9.24 12.09 -5.12
N TYR A 15 -7.99 11.59 -5.10
CA TYR A 15 -6.91 12.11 -5.92
C TYR A 15 -7.01 11.53 -7.33
N SER A 16 -6.70 12.37 -8.33
CA SER A 16 -6.77 12.01 -9.75
C SER A 16 -5.44 12.23 -10.48
N THR A 17 -4.37 12.34 -9.71
CA THR A 17 -3.01 12.54 -10.19
C THR A 17 -2.13 11.46 -9.57
N PRO A 18 -1.04 11.05 -10.25
CA PRO A 18 -0.14 10.04 -9.73
C PRO A 18 0.39 10.35 -8.33
N LEU A 19 0.42 9.33 -7.49
CA LEU A 19 0.90 9.33 -6.13
C LEU A 19 2.09 8.38 -5.98
N SER A 20 2.99 8.71 -5.07
CA SER A 20 3.97 7.77 -4.54
C SER A 20 3.76 7.68 -3.04
N ILE A 21 3.18 6.57 -2.58
CA ILE A 21 2.82 6.32 -1.19
C ILE A 21 3.83 5.34 -0.63
N ASP A 22 4.58 5.76 0.38
CA ASP A 22 5.57 4.93 1.05
C ASP A 22 5.20 4.79 2.52
N LEU A 23 4.77 3.60 2.96
CA LEU A 23 4.41 3.32 4.34
C LEU A 23 5.61 2.94 5.23
N SER A 24 6.83 2.94 4.69
CA SER A 24 8.04 2.63 5.45
C SER A 24 8.19 3.49 6.70
N PRO A 25 8.79 2.96 7.77
CA PRO A 25 9.24 3.79 8.89
C PRO A 25 10.23 4.86 8.42
N GLY A 26 9.91 6.14 8.67
CA GLY A 26 10.68 7.28 8.18
C GLY A 26 10.59 7.53 6.67
N GLY A 27 9.73 6.78 5.97
CA GLY A 27 9.42 6.95 4.55
C GLY A 27 8.71 8.27 4.25
N ILE A 28 8.71 8.63 2.96
CA ILE A 28 8.12 9.88 2.47
C ILE A 28 7.16 9.54 1.35
N SER A 29 5.89 9.94 1.50
CA SER A 29 4.92 9.89 0.40
C SER A 29 4.92 11.22 -0.36
N ASP A 30 5.09 11.15 -1.68
CA ASP A 30 4.98 12.27 -2.61
C ASP A 30 3.57 12.30 -3.22
N LEU A 31 2.79 13.32 -2.84
CA LEU A 31 1.42 13.51 -3.32
C LEU A 31 1.34 14.45 -4.55
N ASP A 32 2.49 14.88 -5.07
CA ASP A 32 2.63 15.75 -6.25
C ASP A 32 3.72 15.17 -7.17
N VAL A 33 3.53 13.93 -7.59
CA VAL A 33 4.47 13.29 -8.52
C VAL A 33 4.51 14.12 -9.81
N GLY A 34 5.68 14.69 -10.10
CA GLY A 34 5.89 15.60 -11.23
C GLY A 34 5.87 17.09 -10.89
N GLY A 35 5.51 17.49 -9.67
CA GLY A 35 5.77 18.84 -9.14
C GLY A 35 4.85 19.95 -9.66
N VAL A 36 3.68 19.61 -10.21
CA VAL A 36 2.77 20.52 -10.90
C VAL A 36 1.31 20.45 -10.39
N HIS A 37 1.02 19.58 -9.44
CA HIS A 37 -0.30 19.29 -8.85
C HIS A 37 -0.28 19.41 -7.31
N GLN A 38 -1.45 19.48 -6.65
CA GLN A 38 -1.58 19.59 -5.17
C GLN A 38 -0.64 20.56 -4.42
N ARG A 39 -0.16 21.62 -5.07
CA ARG A 39 0.77 22.56 -4.44
C ARG A 39 0.03 23.59 -3.58
N ALA A 40 0.58 23.86 -2.40
CA ALA A 40 0.17 25.01 -1.62
C ALA A 40 0.79 26.27 -2.22
N ASP A 41 -0.05 27.23 -2.62
CA ASP A 41 0.40 28.58 -2.96
C ASP A 41 0.81 29.29 -1.66
N LEU A 42 2.10 29.54 -1.48
CA LEU A 42 2.66 30.28 -0.35
C LEU A 42 2.62 31.79 -0.59
N GLY A 43 1.97 32.23 -1.66
CA GLY A 43 2.01 33.58 -2.17
C GLY A 43 3.36 33.89 -2.79
N ALA A 44 3.54 35.18 -3.08
CA ALA A 44 4.74 35.67 -3.71
C ALA A 44 5.55 36.45 -2.68
N PHE A 45 6.72 35.94 -2.30
CA PHE A 45 7.61 36.58 -1.33
C PHE A 45 8.77 37.23 -2.06
N ASP A 46 8.96 38.54 -1.88
CA ASP A 46 10.14 39.24 -2.40
C ASP A 46 11.36 38.88 -1.54
N VAL A 47 12.04 37.78 -1.89
CA VAL A 47 13.26 37.33 -1.20
C VAL A 47 14.46 38.22 -1.57
N LEU A 48 14.37 39.04 -2.63
CA LEU A 48 15.54 39.68 -3.25
C LEU A 48 15.26 41.10 -3.74
N ALA A 49 14.75 41.98 -2.87
CA ALA A 49 14.67 43.44 -3.12
C ALA A 49 14.32 43.77 -4.58
N ALA A 50 13.34 43.07 -5.13
CA ALA A 50 12.99 43.21 -6.53
C ALA A 50 12.54 44.65 -6.77
N PRO A 51 12.74 45.22 -7.97
CA PRO A 51 12.18 46.52 -8.31
C PRO A 51 10.69 46.53 -7.95
N ILE A 52 10.20 47.64 -7.41
CA ILE A 52 8.86 47.76 -6.80
C ILE A 52 7.66 47.41 -7.72
N ASP A 53 7.95 47.16 -9.00
CA ASP A 53 7.00 46.85 -10.07
C ASP A 53 7.29 45.51 -10.80
N ALA A 54 8.19 44.67 -10.28
CA ALA A 54 8.41 43.34 -10.85
C ALA A 54 7.22 42.41 -10.50
N PRO A 55 6.69 41.63 -11.45
CA PRO A 55 5.68 40.62 -11.14
C PRO A 55 6.29 39.63 -10.14
N LEU A 56 5.64 39.46 -9.00
CA LEU A 56 6.08 38.50 -8.00
C LEU A 56 5.65 37.10 -8.46
N GLU A 57 6.62 36.23 -8.70
CA GLU A 57 6.33 34.83 -9.02
C GLU A 57 5.81 34.10 -7.78
N PRO A 58 4.68 33.38 -7.87
CA PRO A 58 4.15 32.61 -6.76
C PRO A 58 5.13 31.50 -6.35
N ILE A 59 5.32 31.37 -5.05
CA ILE A 59 6.12 30.31 -4.45
C ILE A 59 5.17 29.18 -4.08
N TYR A 60 5.46 27.98 -4.58
CA TYR A 60 4.67 26.80 -4.31
C TYR A 60 5.41 25.86 -3.37
N ALA A 61 4.72 25.32 -2.36
CA ALA A 61 5.21 24.19 -1.56
C ALA A 61 4.49 22.91 -1.96
N ARG A 62 5.25 21.80 -1.98
CA ARG A 62 4.72 20.46 -2.25
C ARG A 62 4.15 19.84 -0.98
N GLY A 63 3.03 19.14 -1.10
CA GLY A 63 2.45 18.35 -0.01
C GLY A 63 3.13 16.98 0.04
N HIS A 64 4.10 16.81 0.93
CA HIS A 64 4.68 15.50 1.23
C HIS A 64 4.19 15.04 2.59
N LEU A 65 3.99 13.74 2.75
CA LEU A 65 3.73 13.12 4.05
C LEU A 65 4.99 12.40 4.52
N PHE A 66 5.27 12.51 5.81
CA PHE A 66 6.45 11.91 6.43
C PHE A 66 5.99 10.96 7.52
N ASN A 67 6.38 9.70 7.39
CA ASN A 67 6.09 8.71 8.41
C ASN A 67 7.04 8.88 9.59
N SER A 68 6.56 8.54 10.78
CA SER A 68 7.42 8.36 11.93
C SER A 68 8.36 7.17 11.73
N PHE A 69 9.45 7.15 12.48
CA PHE A 69 10.23 5.93 12.65
C PHE A 69 9.47 4.90 13.49
N LEU A 70 9.87 3.64 13.35
CA LEU A 70 9.40 2.54 14.18
C LEU A 70 9.76 2.84 15.65
N PHE A 71 8.76 2.75 16.54
CA PHE A 71 8.96 2.97 17.96
C PHE A 71 9.19 1.65 18.69
N ASP A 72 10.34 1.50 19.37
CA ASP A 72 10.68 0.30 20.17
C ASP A 72 10.48 -1.05 19.45
N ASP A 73 10.78 -1.09 18.14
CA ASP A 73 10.57 -2.25 17.27
C ASP A 73 9.11 -2.76 17.25
N ASP A 74 8.15 -1.87 17.51
CA ASP A 74 6.74 -2.20 17.61
C ASP A 74 5.98 -1.84 16.32
N PRO A 75 5.59 -2.83 15.48
CA PRO A 75 4.90 -2.58 14.22
C PRO A 75 3.56 -1.89 14.39
N ARG A 76 2.97 -1.90 15.60
CA ARG A 76 1.71 -1.17 15.90
C ARG A 76 1.84 0.35 15.85
N SER A 77 3.06 0.85 15.68
CA SER A 77 3.35 2.28 15.50
C SER A 77 3.31 2.74 14.04
N LEU A 78 3.09 1.80 13.11
CA LEU A 78 3.13 2.04 11.67
C LEU A 78 1.74 2.29 11.10
N ILE A 79 1.71 2.81 9.87
CA ILE A 79 0.48 2.87 9.07
C ILE A 79 0.32 1.51 8.39
N GLU A 80 -0.86 0.90 8.51
CA GLU A 80 -1.13 -0.41 7.93
C GLU A 80 -1.81 -0.31 6.56
N HIS A 81 -2.62 0.72 6.31
CA HIS A 81 -3.45 0.78 5.11
C HIS A 81 -3.13 1.99 4.22
N ALA A 82 -3.17 1.78 2.91
CA ALA A 82 -3.10 2.84 1.91
C ALA A 82 -4.13 2.60 0.80
N ILE A 83 -4.78 3.69 0.40
CA ILE A 83 -5.71 3.74 -0.73
C ILE A 83 -5.20 4.80 -1.70
N GLY A 84 -4.86 4.37 -2.91
CA GLY A 84 -4.51 5.24 -4.03
C GLY A 84 -5.73 5.98 -4.59
N GLY A 85 -5.51 6.68 -5.70
CA GLY A 85 -6.48 7.52 -6.38
C GLY A 85 -6.99 6.89 -7.66
N THR A 86 -7.27 7.73 -8.65
CA THR A 86 -7.75 7.32 -9.98
C THR A 86 -6.70 7.45 -11.08
N ALA A 87 -5.42 7.51 -10.71
CA ALA A 87 -4.29 7.63 -11.62
C ALA A 87 -3.28 6.54 -11.28
N SER A 88 -2.33 6.29 -12.18
CA SER A 88 -1.24 5.34 -11.93
C SER A 88 -0.41 5.72 -10.71
N ASP A 89 -0.55 4.93 -9.66
CA ASP A 89 0.05 5.15 -8.35
C ASP A 89 1.11 4.10 -8.02
N PHE A 90 2.00 4.47 -7.09
CA PHE A 90 3.02 3.58 -6.56
C PHE A 90 2.83 3.44 -5.05
N LEU A 91 2.44 2.26 -4.59
CA LEU A 91 2.14 1.96 -3.19
C LEU A 91 3.17 0.97 -2.64
N LEU A 92 3.88 1.38 -1.59
CA LEU A 92 4.82 0.56 -0.85
C LEU A 92 4.32 0.32 0.57
N GLY A 93 4.21 -0.94 0.96
CA GLY A 93 3.99 -1.38 2.33
C GLY A 93 5.24 -1.23 3.21
N ASN A 94 5.25 -1.95 4.33
CA ASN A 94 6.27 -1.90 5.35
C ASN A 94 6.54 -3.30 5.94
N VAL A 95 6.64 -3.41 7.27
CA VAL A 95 6.94 -4.66 7.97
C VAL A 95 5.76 -5.21 8.76
N ALA A 96 4.65 -4.48 8.76
CA ALA A 96 3.38 -4.90 9.32
C ALA A 96 2.50 -5.43 8.19
N SER A 97 1.51 -6.26 8.52
CA SER A 97 0.47 -6.65 7.57
C SER A 97 -0.24 -5.41 7.03
N ASN A 98 -0.12 -5.19 5.72
CA ASN A 98 -0.66 -4.05 5.03
C ASN A 98 -1.91 -4.38 4.23
N ARG A 99 -2.76 -3.36 4.04
CA ARG A 99 -3.80 -3.37 3.01
C ARG A 99 -3.53 -2.25 2.03
N LEU A 100 -3.15 -2.62 0.82
CA LEU A 100 -2.86 -1.69 -0.26
C LEU A 100 -3.99 -1.79 -1.29
N GLU A 101 -4.64 -0.66 -1.58
CA GLU A 101 -5.66 -0.53 -2.62
C GLU A 101 -5.15 0.44 -3.69
N GLY A 102 -4.94 -0.04 -4.92
CA GLY A 102 -4.47 0.79 -6.04
C GLY A 102 -5.49 1.86 -6.42
N GLY A 103 -6.70 1.45 -6.77
CA GLY A 103 -7.80 2.35 -7.10
C GLY A 103 -8.19 2.23 -8.57
N ASP A 104 -8.25 3.33 -9.31
CA ASP A 104 -8.26 3.25 -10.78
C ASP A 104 -6.89 3.67 -11.31
N GLY A 105 -6.47 3.16 -12.45
CA GLY A 105 -5.17 3.48 -13.05
C GLY A 105 -4.28 2.26 -13.12
N ASN A 106 -3.13 2.39 -13.79
CA ASN A 106 -2.17 1.30 -13.84
C ASN A 106 -1.21 1.45 -12.67
N ASP A 107 -1.42 0.68 -11.61
CA ASP A 107 -0.78 0.83 -10.33
C ASP A 107 0.34 -0.19 -10.11
N ILE A 108 1.23 0.14 -9.18
CA ILE A 108 2.26 -0.77 -8.70
C ILE A 108 2.15 -0.87 -7.19
N LEU A 109 1.86 -2.07 -6.69
CA LEU A 109 1.71 -2.37 -5.27
C LEU A 109 2.82 -3.35 -4.85
N ASP A 110 3.52 -3.03 -3.76
CA ASP A 110 4.58 -3.83 -3.16
C ASP A 110 4.35 -3.94 -1.64
N GLY A 111 3.90 -5.10 -1.17
CA GLY A 111 3.56 -5.37 0.23
C GLY A 111 4.77 -5.36 1.16
N ARG A 112 5.85 -6.00 0.71
CA ARG A 112 7.16 -6.16 1.37
C ARG A 112 7.23 -7.22 2.46
N GLU A 113 7.17 -6.89 3.74
CA GLU A 113 7.16 -7.92 4.79
C GLU A 113 5.83 -7.83 5.53
N GLY A 114 5.21 -8.97 5.80
CA GLY A 114 3.93 -9.00 6.49
C GLY A 114 2.98 -9.92 5.76
N ASP A 115 1.88 -10.30 6.41
CA ASP A 115 0.81 -10.99 5.69
C ASP A 115 -0.06 -9.91 5.03
N ASP A 116 0.15 -9.62 3.75
CA ASP A 116 -0.41 -8.44 3.08
C ASP A 116 -1.68 -8.73 2.26
N GLN A 117 -2.49 -7.70 2.06
CA GLN A 117 -3.63 -7.71 1.15
C GLN A 117 -3.44 -6.65 0.07
N LEU A 118 -3.25 -7.09 -1.17
CA LEU A 118 -3.05 -6.23 -2.33
C LEU A 118 -4.30 -6.28 -3.19
N LEU A 119 -5.06 -5.18 -3.19
CA LEU A 119 -6.21 -4.98 -4.05
C LEU A 119 -5.77 -4.11 -5.22
N ASP A 120 -5.81 -4.67 -6.42
CA ASP A 120 -5.38 -3.99 -7.65
C ASP A 120 -6.25 -2.77 -7.96
N GLY A 121 -7.56 -2.96 -8.05
CA GLY A 121 -8.45 -1.94 -8.60
C GLY A 121 -8.60 -2.09 -10.11
N ALA A 122 -8.93 -1.02 -10.82
CA ALA A 122 -9.14 -1.06 -12.26
C ALA A 122 -7.92 -0.52 -13.01
N GLY A 123 -7.42 -1.22 -14.01
CA GLY A 123 -6.25 -0.84 -14.79
C GLY A 123 -5.36 -2.03 -15.10
N GLU A 124 -4.18 -1.77 -15.69
CA GLU A 124 -3.15 -2.82 -15.81
C GLU A 124 -2.20 -2.73 -14.63
N ASP A 125 -2.38 -3.62 -13.65
CA ASP A 125 -1.71 -3.51 -12.37
C ASP A 125 -0.52 -4.47 -12.22
N ARG A 126 0.45 -4.07 -11.40
CA ARG A 126 1.60 -4.90 -11.02
C ARG A 126 1.68 -5.05 -9.50
N LEU A 127 1.53 -6.28 -9.05
CA LEU A 127 1.47 -6.65 -7.63
C LEU A 127 2.71 -7.47 -7.23
N THR A 128 3.27 -7.15 -6.07
CA THR A 128 4.38 -7.88 -5.44
C THR A 128 4.01 -8.09 -3.98
N GLY A 129 3.86 -9.34 -3.55
CA GLY A 129 3.47 -9.64 -2.17
C GLY A 129 4.63 -9.38 -1.22
N GLY A 130 5.77 -10.00 -1.50
CA GLY A 130 6.99 -9.93 -0.71
C GLY A 130 7.20 -11.18 0.13
N LEU A 131 7.55 -10.98 1.40
CA LEU A 131 7.75 -12.05 2.36
C LEU A 131 6.45 -12.32 3.12
N ASN A 132 6.28 -13.58 3.52
CA ASN A 132 5.14 -14.10 4.26
C ASN A 132 3.96 -14.46 3.36
N ALA A 133 2.74 -14.50 3.91
CA ALA A 133 1.58 -15.07 3.23
C ALA A 133 0.66 -13.96 2.77
N ASP A 134 0.65 -13.73 1.46
CA ASP A 134 -0.06 -12.60 0.88
C ASP A 134 -1.38 -13.01 0.20
N VAL A 135 -2.29 -12.05 0.09
CA VAL A 135 -3.54 -12.20 -0.64
C VAL A 135 -3.61 -11.14 -1.72
N PHE A 136 -3.56 -11.59 -2.97
CA PHE A 136 -3.80 -10.77 -4.15
C PHE A 136 -5.31 -10.82 -4.45
N VAL A 137 -5.98 -9.68 -4.42
CA VAL A 137 -7.41 -9.56 -4.70
C VAL A 137 -7.58 -8.84 -6.02
N LEU A 138 -8.18 -9.54 -6.99
CA LEU A 138 -8.23 -9.08 -8.36
C LEU A 138 -9.61 -8.51 -8.70
N ALA A 139 -9.65 -7.34 -9.30
CA ALA A 139 -10.86 -6.75 -9.83
C ALA A 139 -11.31 -7.46 -11.12
N ALA A 140 -12.54 -7.18 -11.54
CA ALA A 140 -13.09 -7.66 -12.81
C ALA A 140 -13.32 -6.46 -13.74
N ASP A 141 -12.32 -6.11 -14.52
CA ASP A 141 -12.32 -4.93 -15.40
C ASP A 141 -11.89 -5.25 -16.84
N GLY A 142 -11.45 -6.48 -17.11
CA GLY A 142 -11.02 -6.97 -18.41
C GLY A 142 -9.61 -6.54 -18.82
N GLN A 143 -8.82 -6.02 -17.87
CA GLN A 143 -7.43 -5.62 -18.09
C GLN A 143 -6.48 -6.80 -17.77
N VAL A 144 -5.18 -6.52 -17.90
CA VAL A 144 -4.14 -7.55 -17.76
C VAL A 144 -3.24 -7.21 -16.59
N ASP A 145 -3.37 -8.01 -15.54
CA ASP A 145 -2.61 -7.82 -14.30
C ASP A 145 -1.43 -8.78 -14.22
N VAL A 146 -0.49 -8.41 -13.35
CA VAL A 146 0.72 -9.17 -13.14
C VAL A 146 1.02 -9.30 -11.65
N ILE A 147 1.16 -10.53 -11.18
CA ILE A 147 1.81 -10.82 -9.89
C ILE A 147 3.24 -11.26 -10.17
N THR A 148 4.20 -10.62 -9.49
CA THR A 148 5.62 -10.76 -9.83
C THR A 148 6.38 -11.83 -9.03
N ASP A 149 5.86 -12.25 -7.88
CA ASP A 149 6.58 -13.08 -6.91
C ASP A 149 5.74 -14.18 -6.24
N PHE A 150 4.60 -14.54 -6.82
CA PHE A 150 3.64 -15.49 -6.25
C PHE A 150 4.28 -16.81 -5.73
N ASP A 151 4.10 -17.09 -4.44
CA ASP A 151 4.50 -18.34 -3.78
C ASP A 151 3.32 -19.31 -3.66
N ASN A 152 3.45 -20.47 -4.33
CA ASN A 152 2.46 -21.56 -4.28
C ASN A 152 2.25 -22.16 -2.87
N THR A 153 3.09 -21.83 -1.88
CA THR A 153 3.01 -22.38 -0.52
C THR A 153 2.30 -21.46 0.46
N SER A 154 2.52 -20.14 0.37
CA SER A 154 2.05 -19.14 1.33
C SER A 154 0.94 -18.23 0.79
N ASP A 155 0.91 -17.94 -0.51
CA ASP A 155 0.07 -16.87 -1.06
C ASP A 155 -1.26 -17.34 -1.64
N LEU A 156 -2.26 -16.47 -1.64
CA LEU A 156 -3.59 -16.74 -2.18
C LEU A 156 -3.96 -15.69 -3.23
N ILE A 157 -4.77 -16.10 -4.19
CA ILE A 157 -5.33 -15.23 -5.21
C ILE A 157 -6.86 -15.27 -5.07
N ASP A 158 -7.45 -14.14 -4.69
CA ASP A 158 -8.89 -13.95 -4.62
C ASP A 158 -9.43 -13.41 -5.94
N ILE A 159 -10.11 -14.29 -6.67
CA ILE A 159 -10.75 -14.00 -7.97
C ILE A 159 -12.28 -13.96 -7.83
N SER A 160 -12.78 -13.68 -6.63
CA SER A 160 -14.23 -13.61 -6.36
C SER A 160 -14.96 -12.56 -7.20
N ALA A 161 -14.28 -11.46 -7.58
CA ALA A 161 -14.85 -10.43 -8.45
C ALA A 161 -15.17 -10.95 -9.87
N TRP A 162 -14.43 -11.96 -10.35
CA TRP A 162 -14.60 -12.53 -11.68
C TRP A 162 -15.88 -13.37 -11.81
N ALA A 163 -16.59 -13.61 -10.70
CA ALA A 163 -17.86 -14.35 -10.66
C ALA A 163 -17.79 -15.75 -11.28
N ILE A 164 -16.67 -16.45 -11.05
CA ILE A 164 -16.44 -17.82 -11.52
C ILE A 164 -17.19 -18.81 -10.63
N ALA A 165 -17.88 -19.77 -11.23
CA ALA A 165 -18.61 -20.80 -10.51
C ALA A 165 -17.76 -22.05 -10.24
N ASP A 166 -16.83 -22.36 -11.15
CA ASP A 166 -15.98 -23.55 -11.07
C ASP A 166 -14.60 -23.30 -11.70
N ILE A 167 -13.56 -23.87 -11.09
CA ILE A 167 -12.17 -23.75 -11.55
C ILE A 167 -11.98 -24.19 -13.01
N SER A 168 -12.79 -25.13 -13.50
CA SER A 168 -12.75 -25.61 -14.89
C SER A 168 -13.08 -24.54 -15.93
N GLN A 169 -13.63 -23.39 -15.52
CA GLN A 169 -13.86 -22.25 -16.39
C GLN A 169 -12.60 -21.42 -16.64
N ILE A 170 -11.56 -21.59 -15.80
CA ILE A 170 -10.29 -20.89 -15.94
C ILE A 170 -9.39 -21.67 -16.89
N THR A 171 -8.86 -20.98 -17.89
CA THR A 171 -7.77 -21.50 -18.71
C THR A 171 -6.46 -21.18 -18.03
N ILE A 172 -5.67 -22.21 -17.71
CA ILE A 172 -4.35 -22.07 -17.11
C ILE A 172 -3.32 -22.50 -18.16
N ALA A 173 -2.44 -21.59 -18.56
CA ALA A 173 -1.48 -21.82 -19.65
C ALA A 173 -0.08 -21.31 -19.30
N ALA A 174 0.95 -21.94 -19.87
CA ALA A 174 2.31 -21.41 -19.81
C ALA A 174 2.47 -20.20 -20.73
N THR A 175 3.27 -19.23 -20.28
CA THR A 175 3.74 -18.10 -21.08
C THR A 175 5.27 -18.10 -21.13
N SER A 176 5.87 -17.14 -21.84
CA SER A 176 7.33 -16.96 -21.82
C SER A 176 7.88 -16.48 -20.47
N LEU A 177 7.02 -15.93 -19.61
CA LEU A 177 7.40 -15.34 -18.33
C LEU A 177 6.94 -16.17 -17.12
N GLY A 178 6.02 -17.12 -17.29
CA GLY A 178 5.52 -17.98 -16.22
C GLY A 178 4.19 -18.61 -16.56
N THR A 179 3.17 -18.35 -15.73
CA THR A 179 1.82 -18.91 -15.86
C THR A 179 0.81 -17.80 -16.14
N GLN A 180 -0.21 -18.10 -16.92
CA GLN A 180 -1.34 -17.21 -17.16
C GLN A 180 -2.64 -17.90 -16.76
N LEU A 181 -3.48 -17.17 -16.02
CA LEU A 181 -4.86 -17.51 -15.73
C LEU A 181 -5.75 -16.63 -16.60
N GLN A 182 -6.71 -17.24 -17.30
CA GLN A 182 -7.62 -16.51 -18.16
C GLN A 182 -9.07 -16.96 -17.94
N PHE A 183 -9.97 -16.00 -17.76
CA PHE A 183 -11.41 -16.21 -17.75
C PHE A 183 -12.11 -15.06 -18.49
N GLN A 184 -12.79 -15.38 -19.59
CA GLN A 184 -13.40 -14.36 -20.46
C GLN A 184 -12.39 -13.28 -20.91
N GLN A 185 -12.57 -12.03 -20.45
CA GLN A 185 -11.71 -10.90 -20.73
C GLN A 185 -10.61 -10.71 -19.67
N GLU A 186 -10.76 -11.32 -18.51
CA GLU A 186 -9.81 -11.21 -17.39
C GLU A 186 -8.57 -12.07 -17.66
N ILE A 187 -7.39 -11.46 -17.46
CA ILE A 187 -6.10 -12.11 -17.66
C ILE A 187 -5.19 -11.75 -16.49
N LEU A 188 -4.72 -12.76 -15.75
CA LEU A 188 -3.69 -12.60 -14.73
C LEU A 188 -2.44 -13.36 -15.15
N ASN A 189 -1.29 -12.68 -15.16
CA ASN A 189 0.00 -13.30 -15.38
C ASN A 189 0.76 -13.45 -14.05
N LEU A 190 1.26 -14.65 -13.80
CA LEU A 190 2.15 -14.96 -12.69
C LEU A 190 3.58 -15.09 -13.25
N GLU A 191 4.40 -14.07 -13.05
CA GLU A 191 5.80 -14.09 -13.48
C GLU A 191 6.60 -15.08 -12.61
N GLY A 192 7.51 -15.84 -13.23
CA GLY A 192 8.37 -16.80 -12.53
C GLY A 192 7.71 -18.10 -12.09
N VAL A 193 6.38 -18.21 -12.15
CA VAL A 193 5.64 -19.43 -11.76
C VAL A 193 5.56 -20.41 -12.92
N ASP A 194 6.11 -21.62 -12.75
CA ASP A 194 5.94 -22.72 -13.71
C ASP A 194 4.51 -23.28 -13.64
N VAL A 195 3.82 -23.32 -14.79
CA VAL A 195 2.44 -23.82 -14.90
C VAL A 195 2.28 -25.26 -14.41
N ALA A 196 3.33 -26.08 -14.51
CA ALA A 196 3.31 -27.45 -14.02
C ALA A 196 3.36 -27.54 -12.48
N SER A 197 3.85 -26.49 -11.83
CA SER A 197 3.97 -26.38 -10.37
C SER A 197 2.84 -25.58 -9.72
N PHE A 198 2.05 -24.85 -10.53
CA PHE A 198 0.96 -24.02 -10.04
C PHE A 198 -0.08 -24.87 -9.29
N ASP A 199 -0.31 -24.54 -8.03
CA ASP A 199 -1.31 -25.19 -7.20
C ASP A 199 -2.65 -24.43 -7.33
N SER A 200 -3.60 -25.00 -8.07
CA SER A 200 -4.91 -24.38 -8.26
C SER A 200 -5.75 -24.27 -6.99
N SER A 201 -5.36 -24.94 -5.89
CA SER A 201 -6.01 -24.76 -4.59
C SER A 201 -5.71 -23.39 -3.94
N ARG A 202 -4.72 -22.66 -4.46
CA ARG A 202 -4.40 -21.29 -4.03
C ARG A 202 -5.36 -20.23 -4.58
N LEU A 203 -6.22 -20.61 -5.53
CA LEU A 203 -7.30 -19.76 -6.03
C LEU A 203 -8.50 -19.85 -5.09
N ILE A 204 -8.93 -18.70 -4.58
CA ILE A 204 -10.11 -18.57 -3.72
C ILE A 204 -11.17 -17.69 -4.40
N GLY A 205 -12.37 -17.61 -3.82
CA GLY A 205 -13.47 -16.80 -4.35
C GLY A 205 -14.58 -17.58 -5.08
N PHE A 206 -14.50 -18.92 -5.11
CA PHE A 206 -15.56 -19.79 -5.63
C PHE A 206 -16.77 -19.96 -4.68
N ALA A 207 -16.73 -19.31 -3.51
CA ALA A 207 -17.83 -19.23 -2.54
C ALA A 207 -18.32 -17.77 -2.44
N PRO A 208 -19.63 -17.52 -2.21
CA PRO A 208 -20.18 -16.17 -2.22
C PRO A 208 -19.49 -15.24 -1.21
N LEU A 209 -19.21 -14.01 -1.66
CA LEU A 209 -18.58 -12.92 -0.92
C LEU A 209 -19.26 -12.64 0.44
N ASN A 210 -18.47 -12.29 1.46
CA ASN A 210 -19.00 -11.76 2.71
C ASN A 210 -19.43 -10.28 2.56
N ALA A 211 -20.01 -9.69 3.61
CA ALA A 211 -20.55 -8.32 3.57
C ALA A 211 -19.50 -7.21 3.33
N ASN A 212 -18.21 -7.54 3.34
CA ASN A 212 -17.09 -6.63 3.07
C ASN A 212 -16.49 -6.83 1.66
N GLY A 213 -17.17 -7.58 0.78
CA GLY A 213 -16.69 -7.82 -0.59
C GLY A 213 -15.53 -8.81 -0.68
N LEU A 214 -15.29 -9.59 0.38
CA LEU A 214 -14.16 -10.50 0.51
C LEU A 214 -14.60 -11.97 0.56
N SER A 215 -13.81 -12.89 0.01
CA SER A 215 -14.01 -14.33 0.23
C SER A 215 -13.95 -14.62 1.74
N PRO A 216 -14.81 -15.48 2.32
CA PRO A 216 -14.72 -15.92 3.73
C PRO A 216 -13.38 -16.57 4.12
N GLN A 217 -12.50 -16.85 3.15
CA GLN A 217 -11.15 -17.39 3.33
C GLN A 217 -10.04 -16.34 3.26
N SER A 218 -10.33 -15.10 2.85
CA SER A 218 -9.46 -13.98 3.18
C SER A 218 -9.63 -13.73 4.68
N LEU A 219 -8.65 -14.15 5.46
CA LEU A 219 -8.66 -13.82 6.87
C LEU A 219 -8.70 -12.28 6.95
N PRO A 220 -9.60 -11.67 7.75
CA PRO A 220 -9.44 -10.25 8.04
C PRO A 220 -8.03 -10.08 8.59
N ILE A 221 -7.30 -9.05 8.15
CA ILE A 221 -6.04 -8.65 8.78
C ILE A 221 -6.34 -8.58 10.27
N ALA A 222 -5.81 -9.54 11.04
CA ALA A 222 -6.21 -9.67 12.42
C ALA A 222 -5.77 -8.38 13.12
N PRO A 223 -6.67 -7.61 13.75
CA PRO A 223 -6.22 -6.52 14.59
C PRO A 223 -5.27 -7.13 15.62
N PHE A 224 -4.09 -6.54 15.80
CA PHE A 224 -3.11 -7.02 16.77
C PHE A 224 -3.81 -7.34 18.10
N SER A 225 -3.69 -8.59 18.56
CA SER A 225 -4.36 -9.03 19.79
C SER A 225 -3.75 -8.31 21.00
N ILE A 226 -4.54 -7.48 21.68
CA ILE A 226 -4.17 -6.76 22.92
C ILE A 226 -3.88 -7.66 24.14
N ALA A 227 -3.82 -8.99 23.97
CA ALA A 227 -3.45 -9.88 25.05
C ALA A 227 -1.93 -9.86 25.28
N SER A 228 -1.51 -9.03 26.24
CA SER A 228 -0.40 -9.27 27.18
C SER A 228 0.98 -8.64 26.98
N LEU A 229 1.10 -7.42 26.45
CA LEU A 229 2.32 -6.62 26.71
C LEU A 229 1.97 -5.35 27.51
N PRO A 230 2.37 -5.25 28.79
CA PRO A 230 2.28 -3.98 29.49
C PRO A 230 3.26 -3.02 28.83
N MET A 231 2.75 -1.94 28.23
CA MET A 231 3.54 -0.73 28.04
C MET A 231 3.85 -0.18 29.42
N THR A 232 4.94 -0.63 30.03
CA THR A 232 5.54 0.10 31.15
C THR A 232 6.16 1.35 30.57
N PRO A 233 5.66 2.56 30.90
CA PRO A 233 6.28 3.79 30.42
C PRO A 233 7.74 3.79 30.87
N LEU A 234 8.64 4.08 29.93
CA LEU A 234 10.06 4.29 30.25
C LEU A 234 10.17 5.35 31.36
N PRO A 235 11.00 5.13 32.39
CA PRO A 235 11.20 6.12 33.43
C PRO A 235 11.79 7.38 32.79
N ILE A 236 11.03 8.48 32.84
CA ILE A 236 11.55 9.80 32.51
C ILE A 236 12.54 10.15 33.62
N THR A 237 13.83 9.92 33.39
CA THR A 237 14.87 10.57 34.20
C THR A 237 14.93 12.03 33.79
N PRO A 238 14.51 12.99 34.66
CA PRO A 238 14.72 14.39 34.36
C PRO A 238 16.22 14.62 34.21
N LEU A 239 16.62 15.30 33.13
CA LEU A 239 17.97 15.83 32.99
C LEU A 239 18.27 16.66 34.24
N SER A 240 19.17 16.17 35.10
CA SER A 240 19.67 16.95 36.21
C SER A 240 20.43 18.14 35.63
N GLY A 241 19.79 19.31 35.57
CA GLY A 241 20.46 20.54 35.20
C GLY A 241 21.64 20.76 36.13
N SER A 242 22.87 20.69 35.62
CA SER A 242 24.02 21.19 36.33
C SER A 242 23.94 22.72 36.32
N SER A 243 23.28 23.32 37.30
CA SER A 243 23.44 24.73 37.59
C SER A 243 24.86 24.95 38.10
N SER A 244 25.78 25.25 37.18
CA SER A 244 27.05 25.88 37.57
C SER A 244 26.72 27.31 38.01
N PRO A 245 26.96 27.70 39.27
CA PRO A 245 26.79 29.09 39.67
C PRO A 245 27.85 29.94 38.96
N ILE A 246 27.42 30.93 38.20
CA ILE A 246 28.27 32.02 37.71
C ILE A 246 28.71 32.80 38.94
N SER A 247 29.99 32.71 39.31
CA SER A 247 30.59 33.56 40.34
C SER A 247 30.67 34.99 39.80
N SER A 248 30.08 35.93 40.54
CA SER A 248 30.21 37.38 40.37
C SER A 248 31.64 37.88 40.56
#